data_AF-A0AAV6YRV4-F1
#
_entry.id   AF-A0AAV6YRV4-F1
#
_cell.length_a   1.000
_cell.length_b   1.000
_cell.length_c   1.000
_cell.angle_alpha   90.00
_cell.angle_beta   90.00
_cell.angle_gamma   90.00
#
_symmetry.space_group_name_H-M   'P 1'
#
loop_
_entity.id
_entity.type
_entity.pdbx_description
1 polymer ?
#
loop_
_entity_poly.entity_id
_entity_poly.type
_entity_poly.pdbx_seq_one_letter_code
_entity_poly.pdbx_strand_id
1 'polypeptide(L)'
;PLRHRGWLARRLCYVLFVQERDVNKNMFCSNMAELVLNQSRVLQAIEEVAAEKTGAADPKSVNKVKRKAKKILQEMVASISPAMIR
;
A
#
# COMPACT_ATOMS: atom_id res chain seq x y z
N PRO A 1 24.94 -32.28 -3.67
CA PRO A 1 24.10 -32.24 -2.44
C PRO A 1 23.76 -30.82 -1.93
N LEU A 2 24.73 -29.90 -1.78
CA LEU A 2 24.51 -28.56 -1.19
C LEU A 2 23.77 -27.57 -2.11
N ARG A 3 23.99 -27.64 -3.44
CA ARG A 3 23.35 -26.76 -4.44
C ARG A 3 21.82 -26.88 -4.50
N HIS A 4 21.30 -28.09 -4.35
CA HIS A 4 19.85 -28.34 -4.38
C HIS A 4 19.15 -27.86 -3.09
N ARG A 5 19.84 -27.93 -1.94
CA ARG A 5 19.30 -27.44 -0.66
C ARG A 5 19.11 -25.92 -0.67
N GLY A 6 20.09 -25.17 -1.19
CA GLY A 6 19.99 -23.72 -1.32
C GLY A 6 18.92 -23.27 -2.33
N TRP A 7 18.73 -24.04 -3.41
CA TRP A 7 17.63 -23.78 -4.35
C TRP A 7 16.26 -24.03 -3.72
N LEU A 8 16.11 -25.16 -3.02
CA LEU A 8 14.87 -25.53 -2.34
C LEU A 8 14.53 -24.53 -1.23
N ALA A 9 15.51 -24.11 -0.43
CA ALA A 9 15.31 -23.12 0.64
C ALA A 9 14.79 -21.78 0.08
N ARG A 10 15.39 -21.26 -1.00
CA ARG A 10 14.90 -20.03 -1.64
C ARG A 10 13.48 -20.18 -2.17
N ARG A 11 13.18 -21.33 -2.80
CA ARG A 11 11.84 -21.58 -3.35
C ARG A 11 10.80 -21.70 -2.24
N LEU A 12 11.14 -22.39 -1.15
CA LEU A 12 10.30 -22.52 0.03
C LEU A 12 10.04 -21.16 0.69
N CYS A 13 11.08 -20.35 0.90
CA CYS A 13 10.93 -18.99 1.45
C CYS A 13 10.00 -18.12 0.59
N TYR A 14 10.13 -18.18 -0.74
CA TYR A 14 9.25 -17.45 -1.65
C TYR A 14 7.80 -17.93 -1.56
N VAL A 15 7.56 -19.24 -1.53
CA VAL A 15 6.22 -19.83 -1.39
C VAL A 15 5.57 -19.41 -0.07
N LEU A 16 6.31 -19.51 1.04
CA LEU A 16 5.83 -19.10 2.36
C LEU A 16 5.53 -17.60 2.42
N PHE A 17 6.39 -16.75 1.84
CA PHE A 17 6.15 -15.30 1.74
C PHE A 17 4.88 -14.96 0.95
N VAL A 18 4.68 -15.63 -0.20
CA VAL A 18 3.47 -15.44 -1.01
C VAL A 18 2.23 -15.95 -0.28
N GLN A 19 2.31 -17.09 0.44
CA GLN A 19 1.22 -17.62 1.24
C GLN A 19 0.86 -16.70 2.41
N GLU A 20 1.84 -16.21 3.18
CA GLU A 20 1.63 -15.24 4.26
C GLU A 20 0.96 -13.96 3.75
N ARG A 21 1.45 -13.42 2.63
CA ARG A 21 0.84 -12.27 1.96
C ARG A 21 -0.59 -12.58 1.54
N ASP A 22 -0.84 -13.79 1.06
CA ASP A 22 -2.14 -14.20 0.56
C ASP A 22 -3.17 -14.49 1.66
N VAL A 23 -2.73 -14.96 2.83
CA VAL A 23 -3.57 -15.15 4.04
C VAL A 23 -3.90 -13.80 4.66
N ASN A 24 -2.93 -12.89 4.69
CA ASN A 24 -3.07 -11.56 5.29
C ASN A 24 -3.46 -10.47 4.27
N LYS A 25 -4.08 -10.81 3.13
CA LYS A 25 -4.47 -9.86 2.06
C LYS A 25 -5.16 -8.61 2.61
N ASN A 26 -6.10 -8.79 3.53
CA ASN A 26 -6.85 -7.66 4.11
C ASN A 26 -6.01 -6.85 5.10
N MET A 27 -5.07 -7.48 5.80
CA MET A 27 -4.23 -6.85 6.83
C MET A 27 -3.08 -6.05 6.21
N PHE A 28 -2.44 -6.53 5.14
CA PHE A 28 -1.41 -5.77 4.42
C PHE A 28 -2.00 -4.62 3.60
N CYS A 29 -3.10 -4.84 2.87
CA CYS A 29 -3.63 -3.82 1.97
C CYS A 29 -4.29 -2.66 2.72
N SER A 30 -5.02 -2.97 3.80
CA SER A 30 -5.71 -1.93 4.60
C SER A 30 -4.74 -1.13 5.46
N ASN A 31 -3.70 -1.78 6.01
CA ASN A 31 -2.74 -1.13 6.90
C ASN A 31 -1.69 -0.31 6.13
N MET A 32 -1.28 -0.74 4.92
CA MET A 32 -0.30 0.01 4.11
C MET A 32 -0.87 1.33 3.59
N ALA A 33 -2.15 1.37 3.22
CA ALA A 33 -2.79 2.61 2.81
C ALA A 33 -2.81 3.64 3.96
N GLU A 34 -3.14 3.21 5.18
CA GLU A 34 -3.10 4.08 6.36
C GLU A 34 -1.65 4.48 6.73
N LEU A 35 -0.68 3.56 6.65
CA LEU A 35 0.74 3.87 6.89
C LEU A 35 1.27 4.94 5.93
N VAL A 36 0.96 4.82 4.64
CA VAL A 36 1.36 5.80 3.62
C VAL A 36 0.67 7.14 3.86
N LEU A 37 -0.64 7.15 4.17
CA LEU A 37 -1.39 8.38 4.42
C LEU A 37 -1.03 9.09 5.72
N ASN A 38 -0.35 8.42 6.65
CA ASN A 38 0.13 9.00 7.91
C ASN A 38 1.62 9.40 7.85
N GLN A 39 2.30 9.24 6.71
CA GLN A 39 3.65 9.77 6.52
C GLN A 39 3.63 11.30 6.49
N SER A 40 4.55 11.95 7.20
CA SER A 40 4.63 13.41 7.30
C SER A 40 4.69 14.11 5.94
N ARG A 41 5.49 13.60 5.01
CA ARG A 41 5.60 14.13 3.65
C ARG A 41 4.30 14.00 2.85
N VAL A 42 3.55 12.93 3.08
CA VAL A 42 2.26 12.69 2.40
C VAL A 42 1.19 13.58 2.99
N LEU A 43 1.17 13.75 4.31
CA LEU A 43 0.27 14.70 4.99
C LEU A 43 0.50 16.14 4.51
N GLN A 44 1.75 16.58 4.44
CA GLN A 44 2.10 17.90 3.91
C GLN A 44 1.63 18.09 2.46
N ALA A 45 1.86 17.10 1.59
CA ALA A 45 1.37 17.15 0.22
C ALA A 45 -0.18 17.16 0.14
N ILE A 46 -0.86 16.45 1.03
CA ILE A 46 -2.34 16.48 1.13
C ILE A 46 -2.82 17.88 1.52
N GLU A 47 -2.14 18.53 2.47
CA GLU A 47 -2.46 19.89 2.93
C GLU A 47 -2.23 20.93 1.84
N GLU A 48 -1.12 20.83 1.10
CA GLU A 48 -0.81 21.68 -0.06
C GLU A 48 -1.89 21.55 -1.15
N VAL A 49 -2.23 20.32 -1.55
CA VAL A 49 -3.28 20.05 -2.56
C VAL A 49 -4.68 20.46 -2.07
N ALA A 50 -4.93 20.38 -0.76
CA ALA A 50 -6.17 20.88 -0.19
C ALA A 50 -6.23 22.41 -0.24
N ALA A 51 -5.15 23.09 0.12
CA ALA A 51 -5.03 24.54 0.07
C ALA A 51 -5.15 25.09 -1.35
N GLU A 52 -4.59 24.42 -2.37
CA GLU A 52 -4.72 24.81 -3.77
C GLU A 52 -6.18 24.84 -4.27
N LYS A 53 -7.05 24.01 -3.69
CA LYS A 53 -8.46 23.91 -4.11
C LYS A 53 -9.40 24.89 -3.42
N THR A 54 -9.08 25.31 -2.20
CA THR A 54 -9.96 26.14 -1.36
C THR A 54 -9.32 27.46 -0.91
N GLY A 55 -8.08 27.73 -1.29
CA GLY A 55 -7.29 28.88 -0.82
C GLY A 55 -6.78 28.76 0.62
N ALA A 56 -7.27 27.78 1.37
CA ALA A 56 -6.85 27.43 2.72
C ALA A 56 -7.05 25.93 2.95
N ALA A 57 -6.16 25.31 3.74
CA ALA A 57 -6.26 23.91 4.16
C ALA A 57 -7.33 23.77 5.26
N ASP A 58 -8.61 23.82 4.88
CA ASP A 58 -9.70 23.53 5.82
C ASP A 58 -9.75 22.02 6.11
N PRO A 59 -9.98 21.58 7.36
CA PRO A 59 -9.99 20.16 7.73
C PRO A 59 -10.97 19.30 6.91
N LYS A 60 -12.05 19.87 6.36
CA LYS A 60 -12.96 19.14 5.45
C LYS A 60 -12.33 18.89 4.09
N SER A 61 -11.58 19.87 3.57
CA SER A 61 -10.87 19.75 2.29
C SER A 61 -9.74 18.72 2.38
N VAL A 62 -8.96 18.75 3.47
CA VAL A 62 -7.91 17.78 3.79
C VAL A 62 -8.47 16.36 3.87
N ASN A 63 -9.57 16.16 4.62
CA ASN A 63 -10.22 14.85 4.72
C ASN A 63 -10.75 14.34 3.37
N LYS A 64 -11.23 15.24 2.51
CA LYS A 64 -11.69 14.89 1.16
C LYS A 64 -10.53 14.42 0.28
N VAL A 65 -9.38 15.08 0.34
CA VAL A 65 -8.15 14.69 -0.37
C VAL A 65 -7.62 13.36 0.18
N LYS A 66 -7.55 13.20 1.51
CA LYS A 66 -7.12 11.96 2.18
C LYS A 66 -7.98 10.75 1.77
N ARG A 67 -9.31 10.91 1.73
CA ARG A 67 -10.23 9.85 1.27
C ARG A 67 -10.02 9.47 -0.20
N LYS A 68 -9.76 10.45 -1.08
CA LYS A 68 -9.44 10.19 -2.49
C LYS A 68 -8.11 9.45 -2.64
N ALA A 69 -7.07 9.90 -1.95
CA ALA A 69 -5.77 9.23 -1.94
C ALA A 69 -5.87 7.79 -1.44
N LYS A 70 -6.66 7.55 -0.37
CA LYS A 70 -6.96 6.19 0.12
C LYS A 70 -7.57 5.29 -0.95
N LYS A 71 -8.57 5.79 -1.68
CA LYS A 71 -9.24 5.03 -2.74
C LYS A 71 -8.27 4.65 -3.86
N ILE A 72 -7.43 5.59 -4.30
CA ILE A 72 -6.42 5.35 -5.35
C ILE A 72 -5.40 4.30 -4.88
N LEU A 73 -4.91 4.40 -3.64
CA LEU A 73 -3.98 3.41 -3.08
C LEU A 73 -4.62 2.01 -3.01
N GLN A 74 -5.90 1.92 -2.63
CA GLN A 74 -6.64 0.66 -2.64
C GLN A 74 -6.81 0.10 -4.05
N GLU A 75 -7.10 0.93 -5.04
CA GLU A 75 -7.20 0.55 -6.45
C GLU A 75 -5.85 0.07 -7.01
N MET A 76 -4.74 0.75 -6.69
CA MET A 76 -3.39 0.33 -7.08
C MET A 76 -3.05 -1.05 -6.50
N VAL A 77 -3.35 -1.26 -5.22
CA VAL A 77 -3.14 -2.55 -4.57
C VAL A 77 -4.01 -3.65 -5.18
N ALA A 78 -5.26 -3.35 -5.55
CA ALA A 78 -6.15 -4.31 -6.23
C ALA A 78 -5.70 -4.60 -7.68
N SER A 79 -5.14 -3.61 -8.37
CA SER A 79 -4.62 -3.74 -9.74
C SER A 79 -3.35 -4.58 -9.81
N ILE A 80 -2.54 -4.55 -8.74
CA ILE A 80 -1.42 -5.47 -8.53
C ILE A 80 -2.00 -6.79 -7.99
N SER A 81 -2.87 -7.42 -8.79
CA SER A 81 -3.42 -8.72 -8.46
C SER A 81 -2.27 -9.73 -8.32
N PRO A 82 -2.27 -10.62 -7.31
CA PRO A 82 -1.35 -11.75 -7.24
C PRO A 82 -1.29 -12.59 -8.52
N ALA A 83 -2.33 -12.55 -9.35
CA ALA A 83 -2.35 -13.23 -10.64
C ALA A 83 -1.40 -12.59 -11.68
N MET A 84 -1.11 -11.28 -11.59
CA MET A 84 -0.20 -10.58 -12.50
C MET A 84 1.29 -10.71 -12.11
N ILE A 85 1.61 -11.19 -10.91
CA ILE A 85 2.99 -11.40 -10.45
C ILE A 85 3.45 -12.87 -10.67
N ARG A 86 2.58 -13.73 -11.23
CA ARG A 86 2.94 -15.11 -11.55
C ARG A 86 3.55 -15.26 -12.93
#